data_AF-A0AAV4H798-F1
#
_entry.id   AF-A0AAV4H798-F1
#
_cell.length_a   1.000
_cell.length_b   1.000
_cell.length_c   1.000
_cell.angle_alpha   90.00
_cell.angle_beta   90.00
_cell.angle_gamma   90.00
#
_symmetry.space_group_name_H-M   'P 1'
#
loop_
_entity.id
_entity.type
_entity.pdbx_description
1 polymer ?
#
loop_
_entity_poly.entity_id
_entity_poly.type
_entity_poly.pdbx_seq_one_letter_code
_entity_poly.pdbx_strand_id
1 'polypeptide(L)'
;MGTETVEMKAQRKTICTQLLERFTHDGERFLRSIITGDESWVHHYDPESKMQSMQYRHKNSPAPKKFKVVASARKVLLTIFWDMEGIVHIEFFGARHNNKFREICVNSACIEGPTQTGSS
;
A
#
# COMPACT_ATOMS: atom_id res chain seq x y z
N MET A 1 -17.02 10.28 -12.15
CA MET A 1 -17.55 9.39 -11.10
C MET A 1 -18.44 8.37 -11.80
N GLY A 2 -18.02 7.11 -11.87
CA GLY A 2 -18.90 6.05 -12.38
C GLY A 2 -20.00 5.79 -11.36
N THR A 3 -21.26 5.96 -11.77
CA THR A 3 -22.41 5.71 -10.88
C THR A 3 -22.78 4.24 -10.93
N GLU A 4 -22.97 3.62 -9.76
CA GLU A 4 -23.44 2.24 -9.65
C GLU A 4 -24.84 2.11 -10.25
N THR A 5 -25.01 1.18 -11.21
CA THR A 5 -26.30 0.97 -11.86
C THR A 5 -27.23 0.13 -10.99
N VAL A 6 -28.54 0.18 -11.27
CA VAL A 6 -29.54 -0.67 -10.60
C VAL A 6 -29.23 -2.15 -10.80
N GLU A 7 -28.74 -2.51 -11.98
CA GLU A 7 -28.36 -3.87 -12.33
C GLU A 7 -27.17 -4.37 -11.51
N MET A 8 -26.13 -3.53 -11.31
CA MET A 8 -24.99 -3.87 -10.45
C MET A 8 -25.44 -4.16 -9.02
N LYS A 9 -26.38 -3.36 -8.49
CA LYS A 9 -26.96 -3.59 -7.15
C LYS A 9 -27.74 -4.90 -7.08
N ALA A 10 -28.54 -5.19 -8.10
CA ALA A 10 -29.30 -6.45 -8.17
C ALA A 10 -28.35 -7.66 -8.24
N GLN A 11 -27.31 -7.60 -9.07
CA GLN A 11 -26.29 -8.65 -9.18
C GLN A 11 -25.58 -8.88 -7.84
N ARG A 12 -25.14 -7.80 -7.17
CA ARG A 12 -24.52 -7.89 -5.85
C ARG A 12 -25.44 -8.58 -4.85
N LYS A 13 -26.73 -8.20 -4.81
CA LYS A 13 -27.71 -8.82 -3.91
C LYS A 13 -27.82 -10.33 -4.16
N THR A 14 -27.96 -10.73 -5.42
CA THR A 14 -28.05 -12.16 -5.79
C THR A 14 -26.83 -12.95 -5.34
N ILE A 15 -25.62 -12.44 -5.61
CA ILE A 15 -24.36 -13.09 -5.20
C ILE A 15 -24.28 -13.18 -3.68
N CYS A 16 -24.57 -12.10 -2.95
CA CYS A 16 -24.54 -12.10 -1.49
C CYS A 16 -25.54 -13.13 -0.89
N THR A 17 -26.74 -13.26 -1.46
CA THR A 17 -27.71 -14.26 -1.02
C THR A 17 -27.18 -15.68 -1.20
N GLN A 18 -26.61 -16.01 -2.37
CA GLN A 18 -26.04 -17.33 -2.63
C GLN A 18 -24.85 -17.66 -1.71
N LEU A 19 -23.97 -16.69 -1.46
CA LEU A 19 -22.84 -16.86 -0.54
C LEU A 19 -23.31 -17.06 0.90
N LEU A 20 -24.37 -16.36 1.32
CA LEU A 20 -24.96 -16.51 2.65
C LEU A 20 -25.62 -17.89 2.83
N GLU A 21 -26.36 -18.36 1.84
CA GLU A 21 -26.94 -19.72 1.85
C GLU A 21 -25.83 -20.77 1.99
N ARG A 22 -24.75 -20.63 1.23
CA ARG A 22 -23.60 -21.53 1.32
C ARG A 22 -22.92 -21.49 2.67
N PHE A 23 -22.72 -20.29 3.24
CA PHE A 23 -22.19 -20.16 4.60
C PHE A 23 -23.14 -20.77 5.64
N THR A 24 -24.46 -20.65 5.47
CA THR A 24 -25.45 -21.25 6.37
C THR A 24 -25.35 -22.79 6.35
N HIS A 25 -25.06 -23.38 5.19
CA HIS A 25 -24.94 -24.82 5.04
C HIS A 25 -23.57 -25.36 5.50
N ASP A 26 -22.47 -24.72 5.10
CA ASP A 26 -21.10 -25.21 5.29
C ASP A 26 -20.39 -24.60 6.52
N GLY A 27 -20.93 -23.53 7.08
CA GLY A 27 -20.38 -22.80 8.23
C GLY A 27 -18.96 -22.26 7.99
N GLU A 28 -18.15 -22.28 9.04
CA GLU A 28 -16.76 -21.82 9.00
C GLU A 28 -15.90 -22.58 7.98
N ARG A 29 -16.22 -23.84 7.67
CA ARG A 29 -15.48 -24.64 6.67
C ARG A 29 -15.46 -23.95 5.31
N PHE A 30 -16.56 -23.27 4.95
CA PHE A 30 -16.60 -22.48 3.72
C PHE A 30 -15.60 -21.32 3.78
N LEU A 31 -15.59 -20.53 4.86
CA LEU A 31 -14.64 -19.43 5.03
C LEU A 31 -13.19 -19.91 5.04
N ARG A 32 -12.91 -21.06 5.68
CA ARG A 32 -11.56 -21.65 5.73
C ARG A 32 -11.01 -22.03 4.36
N SER A 33 -11.89 -22.30 3.40
CA SER A 33 -11.51 -22.70 2.04
C SER A 33 -11.29 -21.53 1.09
N ILE A 34 -11.55 -20.29 1.52
CA ILE A 34 -11.41 -19.10 0.69
C ILE A 34 -9.97 -18.59 0.75
N ILE A 35 -9.33 -18.55 -0.41
CA ILE A 35 -8.15 -17.71 -0.67
C ILE A 35 -8.64 -16.50 -1.45
N THR A 36 -8.37 -15.30 -0.95
CA THR A 36 -8.67 -14.04 -1.65
C THR A 36 -7.37 -13.35 -2.03
N GLY A 37 -7.42 -12.43 -2.98
CA GLY A 37 -6.29 -11.59 -3.32
C GLY A 37 -6.71 -10.25 -3.90
N ASP A 38 -5.81 -9.28 -3.86
CA ASP A 38 -6.01 -7.94 -4.40
C ASP A 38 -4.68 -7.36 -4.92
N GLU A 39 -4.79 -6.34 -5.75
CA GLU A 39 -3.65 -5.63 -6.35
C GLU A 39 -3.64 -4.15 -5.95
N SER A 40 -2.52 -3.66 -5.44
CA SER A 40 -2.37 -2.27 -5.01
C SER A 40 -1.07 -1.64 -5.48
N TRP A 41 -1.12 -0.34 -5.77
CA TRP A 41 0.07 0.42 -6.14
C TRP A 41 0.81 0.89 -4.89
N VAL A 42 2.03 0.40 -4.70
CA VAL A 42 2.89 0.77 -3.56
C VAL A 42 4.01 1.69 -4.04
N HIS A 43 4.28 2.74 -3.27
CA HIS A 43 5.36 3.67 -3.55
C HIS A 43 6.69 3.15 -2.99
N HIS A 44 7.70 3.03 -3.85
CA HIS A 44 9.07 2.76 -3.40
C HIS A 44 9.67 4.06 -2.83
N TYR A 45 9.86 4.10 -1.52
CA TYR A 45 10.59 5.18 -0.85
C TYR A 45 12.08 4.88 -0.88
N ASP A 46 12.87 5.73 -1.54
CA ASP A 46 14.33 5.62 -1.55
C ASP A 46 14.93 6.60 -0.51
N PRO A 47 15.32 6.12 0.68
CA PRO A 47 15.98 6.95 1.68
C PRO A 47 17.41 7.35 1.27
N GLU A 48 18.07 6.59 0.39
CA GLU A 48 19.46 6.80 -0.01
C GLU A 48 19.61 8.07 -0.85
N SER A 49 18.69 8.31 -1.79
CA SER A 49 18.62 9.56 -2.56
C SER A 49 18.44 10.80 -1.66
N LYS A 50 17.67 10.68 -0.56
CA LYS A 50 17.49 11.75 0.40
C LYS A 50 18.77 12.02 1.20
N MET A 51 19.46 10.98 1.64
CA MET A 51 20.76 11.11 2.32
C MET A 51 21.82 11.74 1.41
N GLN A 52 21.86 11.40 0.13
CA GLN A 52 22.78 12.03 -0.83
C GLN A 52 22.43 13.52 -1.12
N SER A 53 21.17 13.92 -0.93
CA SER A 53 20.74 15.33 -1.02
C SER A 53 21.03 16.15 0.25
N MET A 54 21.42 15.51 1.35
CA MET A 54 21.78 16.16 2.61
C MET A 54 23.19 16.75 2.49
N GLN A 55 23.30 17.95 1.93
CA GLN A 55 24.53 18.73 1.98
C GLN A 55 24.68 19.37 3.38
N TYR A 56 25.68 18.96 4.15
CA TYR A 56 26.11 19.72 5.34
C TYR A 56 26.76 21.03 4.89
N ARG A 57 26.31 22.17 5.44
CA ARG A 57 26.80 23.51 5.03
C ARG A 57 27.22 24.36 6.22
N HIS A 58 28.20 25.24 5.99
CA HIS A 58 28.54 26.33 6.90
C HIS A 58 27.57 27.51 6.74
N LYS A 59 27.35 28.26 7.85
CA LYS A 59 26.36 29.34 7.98
C LYS A 59 26.46 30.45 6.91
N ASN A 60 27.61 30.63 6.26
CA ASN A 60 27.88 31.75 5.35
C ASN A 60 27.91 31.37 3.86
N SER A 61 27.34 30.22 3.46
CA SER A 61 27.40 29.75 2.06
C SER A 61 26.19 30.21 1.21
N PRO A 62 26.38 30.59 -0.07
CA PRO A 62 25.28 31.05 -0.96
C PRO A 62 24.19 30.00 -1.12
N ALA A 63 22.90 30.36 -1.18
CA ALA A 63 21.80 29.40 -1.30
C ALA A 63 21.98 28.47 -2.53
N PRO A 64 21.87 27.13 -2.40
CA PRO A 64 22.04 26.25 -3.54
C PRO A 64 20.79 26.35 -4.42
N LYS A 65 20.99 26.47 -5.73
CA LYS A 65 19.90 26.38 -6.70
C LYS A 65 19.46 24.91 -6.76
N LYS A 66 18.52 24.53 -5.89
CA LYS A 66 17.91 23.20 -5.91
C LYS A 66 17.20 23.03 -7.25
N PHE A 67 17.81 22.35 -8.21
CA PHE A 67 17.03 21.73 -9.26
C PHE A 67 16.10 20.76 -8.56
N LYS A 68 14.80 21.03 -8.62
CA LYS A 68 13.78 20.10 -8.14
C LYS A 68 13.85 18.88 -9.07
N VAL A 69 14.73 17.94 -8.77
CA VAL A 69 14.56 16.59 -9.25
C VAL A 69 13.31 16.11 -8.51
N VAL A 70 12.18 16.13 -9.20
CA VAL A 70 11.00 15.42 -8.74
C VAL A 70 11.45 13.98 -8.64
N ALA A 71 11.61 13.48 -7.42
CA ALA A 71 11.90 12.07 -7.21
C ALA A 71 10.85 11.31 -8.04
N SER A 72 11.30 10.53 -9.04
CA SER A 72 10.39 9.63 -9.71
C SER A 72 9.93 8.66 -8.63
N ALA A 73 8.74 8.89 -8.07
CA ALA A 73 8.14 7.98 -7.14
C ALA A 73 7.87 6.70 -7.93
N ARG A 74 8.83 5.78 -7.93
CA ARG A 74 8.68 4.50 -8.60
C ARG A 74 7.55 3.79 -7.87
N LYS A 75 6.44 3.58 -8.57
CA LYS A 75 5.34 2.75 -8.08
C LYS A 75 5.63 1.31 -8.51
N VAL A 76 5.46 0.39 -7.59
CA VAL A 76 5.42 -1.05 -7.86
C VAL A 76 3.98 -1.51 -7.69
N LEU A 77 3.54 -2.45 -8.51
CA LEU A 77 2.26 -3.13 -8.29
C LEU A 77 2.51 -4.28 -7.32
N LEU A 78 1.79 -4.28 -6.21
CA LEU A 78 1.78 -5.35 -5.21
C LEU A 78 0.56 -6.22 -5.49
N THR A 79 0.78 -7.52 -5.71
CA THR A 79 -0.28 -8.53 -5.73
C THR A 79 -0.14 -9.38 -4.47
N ILE A 80 -1.20 -9.46 -3.68
CA ILE A 80 -1.20 -10.22 -2.41
C ILE A 80 -2.38 -11.19 -2.37
N PHE A 81 -2.13 -12.43 -1.99
CA PHE A 81 -3.15 -13.44 -1.69
C PHE A 81 -3.05 -13.86 -0.22
N TRP A 82 -4.20 -14.00 0.43
CA TRP A 82 -4.30 -14.43 1.81
C TRP A 82 -5.55 -15.28 2.05
N ASP A 83 -5.47 -16.14 3.05
CA ASP A 83 -6.58 -16.91 3.58
C ASP A 83 -6.86 -16.50 5.02
N MET A 84 -7.59 -17.34 5.77
CA MET A 84 -7.91 -17.07 7.17
C MET A 84 -6.71 -17.22 8.13
N GLU A 85 -5.65 -17.94 7.73
CA GLU A 85 -4.48 -18.24 8.54
C GLU A 85 -3.36 -17.24 8.29
N GLY A 86 -3.32 -16.65 7.10
CA GLY A 86 -2.45 -15.52 6.82
C GLY A 86 -2.16 -15.35 5.34
N ILE A 87 -0.99 -14.78 5.07
CA ILE A 87 -0.56 -14.48 3.70
C ILE A 87 -0.08 -15.76 3.03
N VAL A 88 -0.70 -16.08 1.89
CA VAL A 88 -0.34 -17.24 1.06
C VAL A 88 0.71 -16.86 0.03
N HIS A 89 0.60 -15.65 -0.55
CA HIS A 89 1.50 -15.21 -1.62
C HIS A 89 1.62 -13.69 -1.67
N ILE A 90 2.83 -13.20 -1.98
CA ILE A 90 3.12 -11.78 -2.23
C ILE A 90 4.03 -11.69 -3.45
N GLU A 91 3.65 -10.88 -4.42
CA GLU A 91 4.46 -10.57 -5.60
C GLU A 91 4.54 -9.06 -5.85
N PHE A 92 5.70 -8.60 -6.30
CA PHE A 92 5.95 -7.20 -6.63
C PHE A 92 6.34 -7.08 -8.10
N PHE A 93 5.51 -6.39 -8.88
CA PHE A 93 5.81 -6.06 -10.27
C PHE A 93 6.39 -4.64 -10.34
N GLY A 94 7.69 -4.57 -10.65
CA GLY A 94 8.40 -3.32 -10.91
C GLY A 94 8.53 -3.03 -12.41
N ALA A 95 8.47 -1.74 -12.78
CA ALA A 95 8.88 -1.30 -14.11
C ALA A 95 10.41 -1.45 -14.27
N ARG A 96 10.83 -2.65 -14.71
CA ARG A 96 12.19 -3.09 -15.08
C ARG A 96 13.25 -3.19 -13.96
N HIS A 97 13.78 -4.41 -13.89
CA HIS A 97 15.02 -4.96 -13.29
C HIS A 97 15.09 -5.28 -11.78
N ASN A 98 15.18 -6.60 -11.59
CA ASN A 98 15.93 -7.37 -10.59
C ASN A 98 15.39 -7.37 -9.16
N ASN A 99 14.69 -8.47 -8.87
CA ASN A 99 14.44 -9.06 -7.57
C ASN A 99 15.59 -8.83 -6.60
N LYS A 100 15.41 -7.88 -5.67
CA LYS A 100 16.03 -7.96 -4.36
C LYS A 100 15.05 -7.41 -3.34
N PHE A 101 14.56 -8.32 -2.52
CA PHE A 101 13.76 -8.12 -1.34
C PHE A 101 14.14 -6.83 -0.62
N ARG A 102 13.18 -5.93 -0.50
CA ARG A 102 13.18 -4.91 0.54
C ARG A 102 11.80 -4.91 1.17
N GLU A 103 11.83 -5.24 2.46
CA GLU A 103 10.78 -5.09 3.45
C GLU A 103 9.88 -3.88 3.15
N ILE A 104 8.59 -4.14 2.98
CA ILE A 104 7.58 -3.08 2.90
C ILE A 104 6.86 -3.09 4.24
N CYS A 105 7.04 -2.01 5.01
CA CYS A 105 6.25 -1.75 6.20
C CYS A 105 4.77 -1.63 5.81
N VAL A 106 3.97 -2.65 6.13
CA VAL A 106 2.52 -2.55 6.11
C VAL A 106 2.06 -2.24 7.54
N ASN A 107 1.70 -0.98 7.76
CA ASN A 107 1.05 -0.39 8.95
C ASN A 107 1.86 -0.30 10.25
N SER A 108 2.30 0.92 10.59
CA SER A 108 2.10 1.44 11.95
C SER A 108 2.03 2.96 11.96
N ALA A 109 1.12 3.46 12.79
CA ALA A 109 0.51 4.77 12.79
C ALA A 109 1.48 5.95 12.95
N CYS A 110 1.27 7.02 12.19
CA CYS A 110 1.68 8.36 12.61
C CYS A 110 0.45 9.05 13.23
N ILE A 111 0.27 8.88 14.54
CA ILE A 111 -0.52 9.80 15.35
C ILE A 111 0.36 10.20 16.53
N GLU A 112 0.93 11.41 16.48
CA GLU A 112 0.87 12.37 17.59
C GLU A 112 0.83 13.80 17.00
N GLY A 113 -0.13 14.59 17.49
CA GLY A 113 -0.35 15.99 17.13
C GLY A 113 0.69 16.94 17.75
N PRO A 114 0.51 18.26 17.60
CA PRO A 114 1.59 19.22 17.80
C PRO A 114 1.87 19.47 19.28
N THR A 115 3.15 19.49 19.66
CA THR A 115 3.57 20.15 20.90
C THR A 115 4.60 21.23 20.55
N GLN A 116 4.16 22.49 20.62
CA GLN A 116 5.08 23.63 20.71
C GLN A 116 5.52 23.79 22.17
N THR A 117 6.83 23.86 22.40
CA THR A 117 7.55 24.67 23.39
C THR A 117 9.04 24.50 23.00
N GLY A 118 9.85 25.51 22.68
CA GLY A 118 10.03 26.78 23.35
C GLY A 118 11.25 26.68 24.26
N SER A 119 12.26 27.52 24.00
CA SER A 119 13.44 27.87 24.86
C SER A 119 14.49 26.76 25.11
N SER A 120 15.80 27.04 25.11
CA SER A 120 16.57 28.28 25.28
C SER A 120 17.80 28.32 24.37
#